data_AF-A0A2T2RYT0-F1
#
_entry.id   AF-A0A2T2RYT0-F1
#
_cell.length_a   1.000
_cell.length_b   1.000
_cell.length_c   1.000
_cell.angle_alpha   90.00
_cell.angle_beta   90.00
_cell.angle_gamma   90.00
#
_symmetry.space_group_name_H-M   'P 1'
#
loop_
_entity.id
_entity.type
_entity.pdbx_description
1 polymer ?
#
loop_
_entity_poly.entity_id
_entity_poly.type
_entity_poly.pdbx_seq_one_letter_code
_entity_poly.pdbx_strand_id
1 'polypeptide(L)'
;MASQAENQTERTDAEFDTELGGVIAPTRTAAEPEPAASDQPWREWLDPVVEFIAQLPDLIGRFVADYKQPLIALVLFVAAIIAVRITLAVLEAINGIPLLAPAFELIGLGYSGWFVYRYLLRASTRQELGSEFQAIKAQIVGERP
;
A
#
# COMPACT_ATOMS: atom_id res chain seq x y z
N MET A 1 -69.85 -18.75 63.13
CA MET A 1 -70.84 -17.72 62.78
C MET A 1 -70.13 -16.38 62.92
N ALA A 2 -69.91 -15.54 61.92
CA ALA A 2 -70.15 -15.52 60.48
C ALA A 2 -69.11 -14.50 59.95
N SER A 3 -68.38 -14.77 58.87
CA SER A 3 -68.67 -14.29 57.51
C SER A 3 -68.52 -12.76 57.36
N GLN A 4 -67.95 -12.14 56.32
CA GLN A 4 -67.36 -12.50 55.02
C GLN A 4 -67.09 -11.11 54.37
N ALA A 5 -65.86 -10.80 53.96
CA ALA A 5 -65.39 -10.67 52.57
C ALA A 5 -65.88 -9.46 51.73
N GLU A 6 -64.95 -8.97 50.90
CA GLU A 6 -65.09 -8.25 49.61
C GLU A 6 -65.43 -6.74 49.70
N ASN A 7 -64.82 -5.80 48.95
CA ASN A 7 -64.58 -5.73 47.49
C ASN A 7 -63.72 -4.45 47.21
N GLN A 8 -62.48 -4.49 46.68
CA GLN A 8 -62.03 -4.41 45.27
C GLN A 8 -62.32 -3.09 44.47
N THR A 9 -61.28 -2.60 43.78
CA THR A 9 -61.24 -1.67 42.60
C THR A 9 -61.37 -0.15 42.92
N GLU A 10 -60.52 0.79 42.49
CA GLU A 10 -60.03 1.10 41.12
C GLU A 10 -58.73 1.94 41.08
N ARG A 11 -57.89 1.59 40.08
CA ARG A 11 -57.04 2.39 39.15
C ARG A 11 -56.38 3.72 39.54
N THR A 12 -55.07 3.77 39.22
CA THR A 12 -54.27 4.82 38.54
C THR A 12 -54.48 6.25 39.06
N ASP A 13 -53.49 6.90 39.67
CA ASP A 13 -52.54 7.71 38.90
C ASP A 13 -51.20 7.89 39.65
N ALA A 14 -50.09 7.60 38.97
CA ALA A 14 -48.77 8.01 39.42
C ALA A 14 -48.56 9.48 39.01
N GLU A 15 -48.83 10.38 39.95
CA GLU A 15 -48.55 11.80 39.81
C GLU A 15 -47.02 12.03 39.90
N PHE A 16 -46.46 12.58 38.83
CA PHE A 16 -45.05 12.89 38.68
C PHE A 16 -44.81 14.29 39.25
N ASP A 17 -44.52 14.39 40.55
CA ASP A 17 -44.23 15.67 41.18
C ASP A 17 -42.78 16.08 40.91
N THR A 18 -42.65 17.18 40.17
CA THR A 18 -41.38 17.77 39.72
C THR A 18 -41.02 18.90 40.68
N GLU A 19 -39.92 18.69 41.40
CA GLU A 19 -39.10 19.71 42.06
C GLU A 19 -39.72 20.46 43.24
N LEU A 20 -39.20 20.17 44.44
CA LEU A 20 -38.87 21.22 45.41
C LEU A 20 -37.64 20.78 46.22
N GLY A 21 -36.60 21.59 46.09
CA GLY A 21 -35.25 21.28 46.51
C GLY A 21 -34.97 21.39 48.01
N GLY A 22 -33.84 20.80 48.38
CA GLY A 22 -32.96 21.37 49.39
C GLY A 22 -32.89 20.67 50.74
N VAL A 23 -32.15 19.55 50.79
CA VAL A 23 -31.41 19.18 52.01
C VAL A 23 -29.95 18.94 51.63
N ILE A 24 -29.12 19.85 52.09
CA ILE A 24 -27.65 19.88 51.99
C ILE A 24 -27.02 18.70 52.73
N ALA A 25 -26.65 17.65 52.01
CA ALA A 25 -25.66 16.67 52.44
C ALA A 25 -24.25 17.19 52.07
N PRO A 26 -23.22 16.94 52.90
CA PRO A 26 -21.92 17.58 52.76
C PRO A 26 -21.26 17.21 51.43
N THR A 27 -20.71 18.24 50.79
CA THR A 27 -19.73 18.23 49.72
C THR A 27 -19.01 16.89 49.61
N ARG A 28 -19.40 16.08 48.61
CA ARG A 28 -18.55 15.02 48.07
C ARG A 28 -17.36 15.73 47.42
N THR A 29 -16.37 16.05 48.24
CA THR A 29 -15.04 16.49 47.82
C THR A 29 -14.60 15.55 46.71
N ALA A 30 -14.17 16.13 45.59
CA ALA A 30 -13.61 15.45 44.46
C ALA A 30 -12.66 14.34 44.93
N ALA A 31 -13.12 13.09 44.87
CA ALA A 31 -12.22 11.98 44.81
C ALA A 31 -11.56 12.10 43.44
N GLU A 32 -10.26 12.33 43.43
CA GLU A 32 -9.39 11.96 42.32
C GLU A 32 -9.88 10.62 41.73
N PRO A 33 -9.85 10.44 40.41
CA PRO A 33 -10.10 9.11 39.85
C PRO A 33 -9.02 8.18 40.42
N GLU A 34 -9.37 7.41 41.45
CA GLU A 34 -8.58 6.26 41.87
C GLU A 34 -8.39 5.38 40.62
N PRO A 35 -7.14 5.01 40.29
CA PRO A 35 -6.91 4.10 39.19
C PRO A 35 -7.60 2.78 39.54
N ALA A 36 -8.62 2.42 38.75
CA ALA A 36 -9.20 1.10 38.81
C ALA A 36 -8.06 0.09 38.74
N ALA A 37 -8.02 -0.83 39.71
CA ALA A 37 -7.05 -1.91 39.79
C ALA A 37 -7.16 -2.84 38.57
N SER A 38 -6.62 -2.41 37.44
CA SER A 38 -6.48 -3.13 36.17
C SER A 38 -5.49 -2.43 35.22
N ASP A 39 -4.59 -1.61 35.74
CA ASP A 39 -3.62 -0.83 34.94
C ASP A 39 -2.25 -1.51 34.78
N GLN A 40 -1.98 -2.59 35.52
CA GLN A 40 -0.64 -3.20 35.65
C GLN A 40 -0.42 -4.45 34.77
N PRO A 41 -1.32 -5.47 34.73
CA PRO A 41 -0.97 -6.80 34.18
C PRO A 41 -0.72 -6.85 32.67
N TRP A 42 -1.36 -5.95 31.92
CA TRP A 42 -1.24 -5.89 30.46
C TRP A 42 -0.11 -4.96 30.01
N ARG A 43 0.34 -4.03 30.86
CA ARG A 43 1.49 -3.16 30.58
C ARG A 43 2.79 -3.96 30.67
N GLU A 44 2.92 -4.82 31.69
CA GLU A 44 4.08 -5.72 31.83
C GLU A 44 4.29 -6.65 30.62
N TRP A 45 3.20 -7.09 29.96
CA TRP A 45 3.29 -7.91 28.74
C TRP A 45 3.54 -7.09 27.47
N LEU A 46 3.06 -5.85 27.42
CA LEU A 46 3.28 -4.99 26.26
C LEU A 46 4.63 -4.31 26.25
N ASP A 47 5.22 -4.01 27.41
CA ASP A 47 6.54 -3.38 27.51
C ASP A 47 7.61 -4.08 26.66
N PRO A 48 7.80 -5.43 26.71
CA PRO A 48 8.76 -6.10 25.84
C PRO A 48 8.38 -6.09 24.35
N VAL A 49 7.09 -6.06 24.03
CA VAL A 49 6.61 -5.97 22.64
C VAL A 49 6.87 -4.56 22.10
N VAL A 50 6.56 -3.52 22.87
CA VAL A 50 6.78 -2.12 22.52
C VAL A 50 8.27 -1.85 22.36
N GLU A 51 9.11 -2.38 23.24
CA GLU A 51 10.57 -2.27 23.15
C GLU A 51 11.10 -2.96 21.88
N PHE A 52 10.61 -4.16 21.56
CA PHE A 52 10.96 -4.84 20.31
C PHE A 52 10.50 -4.07 19.06
N ILE A 53 9.28 -3.54 19.07
CA ILE A 53 8.74 -2.71 17.97
C ILE A 53 9.51 -1.38 17.86
N ALA A 54 9.92 -0.77 18.97
CA ALA A 54 10.75 0.43 18.98
C ALA A 54 12.13 0.20 18.36
N GLN A 55 12.63 -1.04 18.39
CA GLN A 55 13.88 -1.45 17.74
C GLN A 55 13.70 -1.82 16.24
N LEU A 56 12.48 -2.05 15.76
CA LEU A 56 12.22 -2.37 14.35
C LEU A 56 12.63 -1.29 13.35
N PRO A 57 12.35 0.02 13.58
CA PRO A 57 12.80 1.07 12.68
C PRO A 57 14.31 1.04 12.43
N ASP A 58 15.10 0.82 13.48
CA ASP A 58 16.55 0.74 13.39
C ASP A 58 17.01 -0.52 12.65
N LEU A 59 16.38 -1.67 12.91
CA LEU A 59 16.72 -2.93 12.25
C LEU A 59 16.37 -2.88 10.75
N ILE A 60 15.20 -2.35 10.39
CA ILE A 60 14.75 -2.19 9.01
C ILE A 60 15.60 -1.15 8.29
N GLY A 61 15.93 -0.04 8.96
CA GLY A 61 16.78 1.02 8.41
C GLY A 61 18.17 0.49 8.05
N ARG A 62 18.80 -0.26 8.97
CA ARG A 62 20.11 -0.89 8.73
C ARG A 62 20.03 -1.95 7.64
N PHE A 63 19.01 -2.81 7.67
CA PHE A 63 18.81 -3.81 6.62
C PHE A 63 18.65 -3.17 5.24
N VAL A 64 17.79 -2.15 5.08
CA VAL A 64 17.62 -1.49 3.79
C VAL A 64 18.89 -0.76 3.36
N ALA A 65 19.64 -0.16 4.29
CA ALA A 65 20.93 0.47 4.00
C ALA A 65 21.97 -0.55 3.54
N ASP A 66 22.12 -1.67 4.25
CA ASP A 66 23.11 -2.72 4.00
C ASP A 66 22.77 -3.53 2.73
N TYR A 67 21.48 -3.77 2.48
CA TYR A 67 20.97 -4.56 1.36
C TYR A 67 20.38 -3.71 0.24
N LYS A 68 20.67 -2.41 0.18
CA LYS A 68 20.09 -1.49 -0.83
C LYS A 68 20.29 -2.00 -2.26
N GLN A 69 21.50 -2.44 -2.59
CA GLN A 69 21.84 -2.93 -3.93
C GLN A 69 21.09 -4.23 -4.30
N PRO A 70 21.13 -5.32 -3.50
CA PRO A 70 20.36 -6.52 -3.81
C PRO A 70 18.85 -6.30 -3.77
N LEU A 71 18.33 -5.41 -2.91
CA LEU A 71 16.91 -5.03 -2.91
C LEU A 71 16.51 -4.36 -4.22
N ILE A 72 17.30 -3.40 -4.71
CA ILE A 72 17.05 -2.78 -6.02
C ILE A 72 17.12 -3.84 -7.13
N ALA A 73 18.12 -4.73 -7.09
CA ALA A 73 18.23 -5.81 -8.07
C ALA A 73 17.01 -6.74 -8.03
N LEU A 74 16.51 -7.09 -6.85
CA LEU A 74 15.31 -7.90 -6.67
C LEU A 74 14.06 -7.19 -7.20
N VAL A 75 13.89 -5.90 -6.88
CA VAL A 75 12.80 -5.07 -7.41
C VAL A 75 12.86 -5.01 -8.93
N LEU A 76 14.05 -4.76 -9.50
CA LEU A 76 14.25 -4.75 -10.95
C LEU A 76 14.00 -6.12 -11.58
N PHE A 77 14.38 -7.20 -10.91
CA PHE A 77 14.14 -8.56 -11.39
C PHE A 77 12.63 -8.88 -11.43
N VAL A 78 11.92 -8.56 -10.35
CA VAL A 78 10.45 -8.71 -10.31
C VAL A 78 9.79 -7.81 -11.36
N ALA A 79 10.23 -6.55 -11.48
CA ALA A 79 9.74 -5.62 -12.49
C ALA A 79 9.99 -6.14 -13.92
N ALA A 80 11.16 -6.74 -14.18
CA ALA A 80 11.48 -7.34 -15.47
C ALA A 80 10.54 -8.51 -15.79
N ILE A 81 10.25 -9.39 -14.82
CA ILE A 81 9.27 -10.48 -15.01
C ILE A 81 7.89 -9.91 -15.34
N ILE A 82 7.44 -8.90 -14.59
CA ILE A 82 6.14 -8.25 -14.85
C ILE A 82 6.12 -7.62 -16.24
N ALA A 83 7.19 -6.92 -16.63
CA ALA A 83 7.32 -6.32 -17.96
C ALA A 83 7.20 -7.38 -19.06
N VAL A 84 7.90 -8.52 -18.93
CA VAL A 84 7.79 -9.63 -19.87
C VAL A 84 6.34 -10.14 -19.95
N ARG A 85 5.66 -10.31 -18.81
CA ARG A 85 4.26 -10.76 -18.77
C ARG A 85 3.33 -9.79 -19.49
N ILE A 86 3.52 -8.48 -19.28
CA ILE A 86 2.75 -7.45 -19.98
C ILE A 86 3.02 -7.51 -21.49
N THR A 87 4.29 -7.60 -21.91
CA THR A 87 4.65 -7.74 -23.32
C THR A 87 3.99 -8.95 -23.97
N LEU A 88 3.99 -10.11 -23.29
CA LEU A 88 3.32 -11.31 -23.78
C LEU A 88 1.80 -11.12 -23.88
N ALA A 89 1.18 -10.49 -22.89
CA ALA A 89 -0.27 -10.20 -22.91
C ALA A 89 -0.64 -9.24 -24.05
N VAL A 90 0.20 -8.23 -24.31
CA VAL A 90 0.02 -7.32 -25.46
C VAL A 90 0.13 -8.09 -26.77
N LEU A 91 1.13 -8.97 -26.90
CA LEU A 91 1.30 -9.79 -28.10
C LEU A 91 0.10 -10.71 -28.34
N GLU A 92 -0.44 -11.32 -27.29
CA GLU A 92 -1.66 -12.13 -27.34
C GLU A 92 -2.86 -11.30 -27.79
N ALA A 93 -3.04 -10.09 -27.24
CA ALA A 93 -4.11 -9.17 -27.63
C ALA A 93 -4.00 -8.73 -29.11
N ILE A 94 -2.78 -8.42 -29.57
CA ILE A 94 -2.51 -8.07 -30.98
C ILE A 94 -2.85 -9.23 -31.90
N ASN A 95 -2.44 -10.45 -31.56
CA ASN A 95 -2.73 -11.65 -32.34
C ASN A 95 -4.22 -12.04 -32.31
N GLY A 96 -4.95 -11.65 -31.27
CA GLY A 96 -6.40 -11.85 -31.16
C GLY A 96 -7.23 -10.92 -32.04
N ILE A 97 -6.67 -9.79 -32.50
CA ILE A 97 -7.36 -8.85 -33.39
C ILE A 97 -6.94 -9.16 -34.85
N PRO A 98 -7.87 -9.63 -35.71
CA PRO A 98 -7.55 -9.83 -37.11
C PRO A 98 -7.09 -8.51 -37.74
N LEU A 99 -6.09 -8.58 -38.62
CA LEU A 99 -5.40 -7.45 -39.29
C LEU A 99 -4.30 -6.73 -38.51
N LEU A 100 -4.29 -6.69 -37.17
CA LEU A 100 -3.21 -6.00 -36.44
C LEU A 100 -1.87 -6.72 -36.56
N ALA A 101 -1.84 -8.04 -36.37
CA ALA A 101 -0.62 -8.83 -36.52
C ALA A 101 0.05 -8.64 -37.91
N PRO A 102 -0.64 -8.84 -39.05
CA PRO A 102 -0.03 -8.61 -40.37
C PRO A 102 0.28 -7.12 -40.63
N ALA A 103 -0.45 -6.17 -40.04
CA ALA A 103 -0.10 -4.75 -40.15
C ALA A 103 1.22 -4.43 -39.43
N PHE A 104 1.43 -4.94 -38.22
CA PHE A 104 2.69 -4.77 -37.51
C PHE A 104 3.85 -5.46 -38.21
N GLU A 105 3.62 -6.62 -38.82
CA GLU A 105 4.62 -7.30 -39.66
C GLU A 105 5.02 -6.41 -40.85
N LEU A 106 4.04 -5.86 -41.57
CA LEU A 106 4.31 -4.96 -42.70
C LEU A 106 5.03 -3.68 -42.26
N ILE A 107 4.63 -3.09 -41.13
CA ILE A 107 5.31 -1.93 -40.54
C ILE A 107 6.77 -2.28 -40.22
N GLY A 108 6.99 -3.41 -39.53
CA GLY A 108 8.33 -3.87 -39.16
C GLY A 108 9.22 -4.12 -40.37
N LEU A 109 8.70 -4.79 -41.40
CA LEU A 109 9.41 -5.01 -42.66
C LEU A 109 9.66 -3.70 -43.42
N GLY A 110 8.70 -2.78 -43.42
CA GLY A 110 8.84 -1.45 -44.01
C GLY A 110 9.98 -0.65 -43.38
N TYR A 111 9.98 -0.55 -42.04
CA TYR A 111 11.05 0.14 -41.31
C TYR A 111 12.40 -0.57 -41.46
N SER A 112 12.43 -1.91 -41.39
CA SER A 112 13.67 -2.68 -41.56
C SER A 112 14.25 -2.50 -42.96
N GLY A 113 13.42 -2.60 -44.01
CA GLY A 113 13.85 -2.37 -45.39
C GLY A 113 14.33 -0.94 -45.63
N TRP A 114 13.60 0.06 -45.13
CA TRP A 114 14.01 1.46 -45.18
C TRP A 114 15.33 1.71 -44.45
N PHE A 115 15.51 1.13 -43.26
CA PHE A 115 16.72 1.25 -42.46
C PHE A 115 17.93 0.65 -43.19
N VAL A 116 17.78 -0.57 -43.73
CA VAL A 116 18.83 -1.22 -44.52
C VAL A 116 19.20 -0.36 -45.72
N TYR A 117 18.21 0.11 -46.47
CA TYR A 117 18.44 0.95 -47.63
C TYR A 117 19.15 2.28 -47.28
N ARG A 118 18.71 2.95 -46.21
CA ARG A 118 19.20 4.27 -45.80
C ARG A 118 20.57 4.23 -45.12
N TYR A 119 20.84 3.22 -44.29
CA TYR A 119 22.00 3.22 -43.39
C TYR A 119 23.03 2.12 -43.69
N LEU A 120 22.61 0.98 -44.26
CA LEU A 120 23.51 -0.16 -44.45
C LEU A 120 24.11 -0.25 -45.86
N LEU A 121 23.42 0.23 -46.91
CA LEU A 121 23.94 0.09 -48.29
C LEU A 121 25.11 1.03 -48.63
N ARG A 122 25.11 2.27 -48.12
CA ARG A 122 26.12 3.28 -48.47
C ARG A 122 27.23 3.34 -47.41
N ALA A 123 28.48 3.48 -47.86
CA ALA A 123 29.64 3.53 -46.97
C ALA A 123 29.60 4.73 -46.01
N SER A 124 29.22 5.91 -46.50
CA SER A 124 29.10 7.12 -45.68
C SER A 124 28.05 6.98 -44.58
N THR A 125 26.90 6.38 -44.87
CA THR A 125 25.81 6.25 -43.89
C THR A 125 26.06 5.14 -42.88
N ARG A 126 26.83 4.10 -43.25
CA ARG A 126 27.36 3.13 -42.27
C ARG A 126 28.33 3.77 -41.28
N GLN A 127 29.21 4.65 -41.77
CA GLN A 127 30.18 5.34 -40.94
C GLN A 127 29.51 6.34 -39.98
N GLU A 128 28.54 7.09 -40.47
CA GLU A 128 27.65 7.95 -39.69
C GLU A 128 26.96 7.16 -38.56
N LEU A 129 26.24 6.08 -38.91
CA LEU A 129 25.52 5.24 -37.94
C LEU A 129 26.45 4.66 -36.87
N GLY A 130 27.64 4.19 -37.27
CA GLY A 130 28.64 3.67 -36.32
C GLY A 130 29.13 4.75 -35.36
N SER A 131 29.37 5.97 -35.85
CA SER A 131 29.81 7.09 -35.01
C SER A 131 28.73 7.53 -34.02
N GLU A 132 27.46 7.60 -34.46
CA GLU A 132 26.32 7.92 -33.61
C GLU A 132 26.10 6.84 -32.54
N PHE A 133 26.18 5.56 -32.93
CA PHE A 133 26.05 4.45 -32.00
C PHE A 133 27.11 4.51 -30.89
N GLN A 134 28.37 4.82 -31.25
CA GLN A 134 29.45 4.96 -30.28
C GLN A 134 29.22 6.16 -29.34
N ALA A 135 28.72 7.28 -29.87
CA ALA A 135 28.37 8.45 -29.06
C ALA A 135 27.25 8.17 -28.05
N ILE A 136 26.21 7.42 -28.47
CA ILE A 136 25.11 7.01 -27.58
C ILE A 136 25.61 6.02 -26.51
N LYS A 137 26.43 5.04 -26.92
CA LYS A 137 27.04 4.08 -25.99
C LYS A 137 27.88 4.78 -24.93
N ALA A 138 28.70 5.75 -25.31
CA ALA A 138 29.51 6.53 -24.39
C ALA A 138 28.66 7.30 -23.36
N GLN A 139 27.52 7.85 -23.79
CA GLN A 139 26.60 8.57 -22.90
C GLN A 139 25.92 7.66 -21.86
N ILE A 140 25.57 6.42 -22.22
CA ILE A 140 24.80 5.52 -21.36
C ILE A 140 25.71 4.69 -20.44
N VAL A 141 26.82 4.17 -20.98
CA VAL A 141 27.73 3.25 -20.26
C VAL A 141 28.87 4.01 -19.58
N GLY A 142 29.11 5.27 -19.96
CA GLY A 142 30.29 6.05 -19.59
C GLY A 142 31.51 5.63 -20.40
N GLU A 143 32.37 6.60 -20.73
CA GLU A 143 33.73 6.32 -21.22
C GLU A 143 34.50 5.68 -20.06
N ARG A 144 34.79 4.37 -20.15
CA ARG A 144 35.84 3.80 -19.30
C ARG A 144 37.17 4.38 -19.80
N PRO A 145 38.02 4.90 -18.89
CA PRO A 145 39.35 5.40 -19.25
C PRO A 145 40.22 4.31 -19.89
#